data_AF-A0A351FID3-F1
#
_entry.id   AF-A0A351FID3-F1
#
_cell.length_a   1.000
_cell.length_b   1.000
_cell.length_c   1.000
_cell.angle_alpha   90.00
_cell.angle_beta   90.00
_cell.angle_gamma   90.00
#
_symmetry.space_group_name_H-M   'P 1'
#
loop_
_entity.id
_entity.type
_entity.pdbx_description
1 polymer ?
#
loop_
_entity_poly.entity_id
_entity_poly.type
_entity_poly.pdbx_seq_one_letter_code
_entity_poly.pdbx_strand_id
1 'polypeptide(L)' 'GKDVVILLDSITRLGRAYNAAIRRSGRIMSGGLDTKALQKPKHFFGSARNIMDGGSLTIVATALIETGSRMDEV' A
#
# COMPACT_ATOMS: atom_id res chain seq x y z
N GLY A 1 -2.91 24.05 -8.84
CA GLY A 1 -3.35 23.01 -7.88
C GLY A 1 -2.80 23.34 -6.50
N LYS A 2 -2.95 22.47 -5.50
CA LYS A 2 -2.25 22.59 -4.20
C LYS A 2 -1.21 21.48 -4.09
N ASP A 3 -0.12 21.77 -3.39
CA ASP A 3 0.86 20.77 -3.00
C ASP A 3 0.46 20.14 -1.67
N VAL A 4 0.28 18.82 -1.68
CA VAL A 4 -0.20 18.03 -0.55
C VAL A 4 0.84 16.98 -0.19
N VAL A 5 1.09 16.84 1.11
CA VAL A 5 1.97 15.81 1.65
C VAL A 5 1.16 14.89 2.56
N ILE A 6 1.28 13.59 2.36
CA ILE A 6 0.77 12.54 3.27
C ILE A 6 1.97 11.84 3.90
N LEU A 7 2.02 11.85 5.24
CA LEU A 7 2.93 11.02 6.02
C LEU A 7 2.15 9.78 6.49
N LEU A 8 2.52 8.61 5.98
CA LEU A 8 1.82 7.35 6.25
C LEU A 8 2.69 6.41 7.08
N ASP A 9 2.25 6.09 8.29
CA ASP A 9 2.83 5.01 9.11
C ASP A 9 1.79 3.89 9.31
N SER A 10 1.77 2.82 8.52
CA SER A 10 2.75 2.40 7.50
C SER A 10 2.08 1.79 6.25
N ILE A 11 2.81 1.72 5.13
CA ILE A 11 2.31 1.06 3.91
C ILE A 11 2.12 -0.45 4.12
N THR A 12 3.00 -1.08 4.92
CA THR A 12 2.91 -2.51 5.26
C THR A 12 1.63 -2.82 6.04
N ARG A 13 1.29 -2.00 7.05
CA ARG A 13 0.07 -2.17 7.85
C ARG A 13 -1.18 -1.89 7.02
N LEU A 14 -1.14 -0.91 6.11
CA LEU A 14 -2.22 -0.67 5.17
C LEU A 14 -2.47 -1.91 4.29
N GLY A 15 -1.42 -2.53 3.75
CA GLY A 15 -1.51 -3.77 2.98
C GLY A 15 -2.18 -4.91 3.75
N ARG A 16 -1.77 -5.13 5.01
CA ARG A 16 -2.38 -6.13 5.89
C ARG A 16 -3.86 -5.87 6.15
N ALA A 17 -4.25 -4.62 6.39
CA ALA A 17 -5.64 -4.25 6.62
C ALA A 17 -6.50 -4.54 5.37
N TYR A 18 -6.01 -4.23 4.18
CA TYR A 18 -6.68 -4.58 2.93
C TYR A 18 -6.79 -6.09 2.71
N ASN A 19 -5.76 -6.86 3.05
CA ASN A 19 -5.81 -8.32 2.99
C ASN A 19 -6.84 -8.92 3.96
N ALA A 20 -6.99 -8.34 5.15
CA ALA A 20 -7.99 -8.79 6.13
C ALA A 20 -9.43 -8.42 5.71
N ALA A 21 -9.61 -7.27 5.03
CA ALA A 21 -10.92 -6.76 4.65
C ALA A 21 -11.46 -7.33 3.33
N ILE A 22 -10.61 -7.87 2.45
CA ILE A 22 -11.03 -8.37 1.14
C ILE A 22 -11.76 -9.71 1.25
N ARG A 23 -12.82 -9.89 0.46
CA ARG A 23 -13.40 -11.22 0.25
C ARG A 23 -12.40 -12.07 -0.53
N ARG A 24 -12.01 -13.22 0.03
CA ARG A 24 -10.99 -14.09 -0.58
C ARG A 24 -11.37 -14.46 -2.01
N SER A 25 -10.42 -14.29 -2.93
CA SER A 25 -10.53 -14.61 -4.34
C SER A 25 -10.38 -16.10 -4.65
N GLY A 26 -9.98 -16.90 -3.65
CA GLY A 26 -9.61 -18.30 -3.80
C GLY A 26 -8.17 -18.51 -4.28
N ARG A 27 -7.44 -17.43 -4.59
CA ARG A 27 -6.03 -17.46 -5.00
C ARG A 27 -5.18 -16.74 -3.96
N ILE A 28 -4.57 -17.53 -3.08
CA ILE A 28 -3.71 -17.06 -1.99
C ILE A 28 -2.25 -17.27 -2.42
N MET A 29 -1.44 -16.22 -2.28
CA MET A 29 0.00 -16.24 -2.51
C MET A 29 0.75 -16.80 -1.29
N SER A 30 2.01 -17.16 -1.48
CA SER A 30 2.92 -17.44 -0.37
C SER A 30 2.89 -16.30 0.65
N GLY A 31 2.79 -16.63 1.94
CA GLY A 31 2.64 -15.63 3.00
C GLY A 31 1.20 -15.30 3.40
N GLY A 32 0.19 -15.98 2.83
CA GLY A 32 -1.21 -15.83 3.26
C GLY A 32 -1.90 -14.57 2.72
N LEU A 33 -1.33 -13.97 1.68
CA LEU A 33 -1.83 -12.78 1.02
C LEU A 33 -2.75 -13.17 -0.15
N ASP A 34 -3.95 -12.60 -0.21
CA ASP A 34 -4.79 -12.71 -1.39
C ASP A 34 -4.16 -11.97 -2.57
N THR A 35 -4.17 -12.57 -3.77
CA THR A 35 -3.60 -11.97 -4.98
C THR A 35 -4.16 -10.57 -5.29
N LYS A 36 -5.38 -10.25 -4.84
CA LYS A 36 -6.02 -8.93 -5.03
C LYS A 36 -5.82 -7.97 -3.87
N ALA A 37 -5.30 -8.41 -2.72
CA ALA A 37 -5.19 -7.58 -1.52
C ALA A 37 -4.31 -6.35 -1.72
N LEU A 38 -3.23 -6.46 -2.50
CA LEU A 38 -2.28 -5.37 -2.73
C LEU A 38 -2.71 -4.38 -3.82
N GLN A 39 -3.80 -4.62 -4.56
CA GLN A 39 -4.21 -3.71 -5.63
C GLN A 39 -4.54 -2.30 -5.12
N LYS A 40 -5.34 -2.21 -4.04
CA LYS A 40 -5.72 -0.92 -3.46
C LYS A 40 -4.54 -0.20 -2.76
N PRO A 41 -3.72 -0.86 -1.93
CA PRO A 41 -2.49 -0.26 -1.39
C PRO A 41 -1.55 0.26 -2.48
N LYS A 42 -1.30 -0.51 -3.54
CA LYS A 42 -0.45 -0.09 -4.67
C LYS A 42 -1.01 1.14 -5.37
N HIS A 43 -2.33 1.18 -5.61
CA HIS A 43 -2.98 2.33 -6.22
C HIS A 43 -2.91 3.57 -5.32
N PHE A 44 -3.13 3.41 -4.01
CA PHE A 44 -3.01 4.50 -3.04
C PHE A 44 -1.60 5.09 -3.05
N PHE A 45 -0.57 4.25 -2.89
CA PHE A 45 0.81 4.74 -2.85
C PHE A 45 1.26 5.31 -4.20
N GLY A 46 0.89 4.67 -5.31
CA GLY A 46 1.13 5.15 -6.68
C GLY A 46 0.26 6.34 -7.11
N SER A 47 -0.63 6.83 -6.24
CA SER A 47 -1.34 8.09 -6.50
C SER A 47 -0.42 9.29 -6.37
N ALA A 48 0.66 9.19 -5.59
CA ALA A 48 1.70 10.21 -5.47
C ALA A 48 2.26 10.57 -6.85
N ARG A 49 2.17 11.85 -7.22
CA ARG A 49 2.60 12.35 -8.53
C ARG A 49 2.75 13.86 -8.52
N ASN A 50 3.60 14.35 -9.41
CA ASN A 50 3.64 15.75 -9.81
C ASN A 50 2.73 15.95 -11.03
N ILE A 51 1.83 16.93 -10.98
CA ILE A 51 0.93 17.28 -12.08
C ILE A 51 1.45 18.55 -12.75
N MET A 52 1.78 18.46 -14.04
CA MET A 52 2.20 19.60 -14.85
C MET A 52 1.14 20.70 -14.81
N ASP A 53 1.58 21.95 -14.60
CA ASP A 53 0.72 23.14 -14.44
C ASP A 53 -0.35 23.02 -13.34
N GLY A 54 -0.15 22.07 -12.41
CA GLY A 54 -1.10 21.71 -11.38
C GLY A 54 -0.56 21.95 -9.97
N GLY A 55 -0.53 20.88 -9.19
CA GLY A 55 0.11 20.80 -7.88
C GLY A 55 0.63 19.37 -7.71
N SER A 56 1.16 19.06 -6.54
CA SER A 56 1.73 17.74 -6.28
C SER A 56 1.00 16.99 -5.18
N LEU A 57 0.99 15.66 -5.30
CA LEU A 57 0.72 14.76 -4.19
C LEU A 57 2.01 14.01 -3.86
N THR A 58 2.58 14.30 -2.70
CA THR A 58 3.72 13.58 -2.16
C THR A 58 3.25 12.63 -1.07
N ILE A 59 3.65 11.36 -1.14
CA ILE A 59 3.39 10.38 -0.08
C ILE A 59 4.74 9.88 0.42
N VAL A 60 4.99 10.03 1.71
CA VAL A 60 6.12 9.41 2.40
C VAL A 60 5.54 8.37 3.34
N ALA A 61 5.90 7.10 3.14
CA ALA A 61 5.40 6.02 3.95
C ALA A 61 6.53 5.24 4.60
N THR A 62 6.33 4.81 5.85
CA THR A 62 7.20 3.81 6.47
C THR A 62 6.86 2.43 5.93
N ALA A 63 7.87 1.57 5.79
CA ALA A 63 7.72 0.15 5.50
C ALA A 63 8.36 -0.64 6.64
N LEU A 64 7.64 -1.63 7.14
CA LEU A 64 8.20 -2.54 8.14
C LEU A 64 8.97 -3.64 7.39
N ILE A 65 10.20 -3.89 7.84
CA ILE A 65 11.08 -4.97 7.39
C ILE A 65 11.44 -5.85 8.59
N GLU A 66 11.98 -7.04 8.35
CA GLU A 66 12.48 -7.95 9.40
C GLU A 66 11.42 -8.30 10.48
N THR A 67 10.13 -8.33 10.11
CA THR A 67 9.03 -8.55 11.05
C THR A 67 8.83 -10.03 11.41
N GLY A 68 9.55 -10.94 10.74
CA GLY A 68 9.32 -12.39 10.82
C GLY A 68 8.04 -12.86 10.13
N SER A 69 7.30 -11.98 9.46
CA SER A 69 6.10 -12.32 8.72
C SER A 69 6.39 -12.43 7.23
N ARG A 70 6.20 -13.64 6.68
CA ARG A 70 6.24 -13.88 5.23
C ARG A 70 5.27 -13.00 4.42
N MET A 71 4.22 -12.46 5.03
CA MET A 71 3.33 -11.52 4.35
C MET A 71 4.00 -10.16 4.08
N ASP A 72 4.92 -9.74 4.95
CA ASP A 72 5.59 -8.44 4.83
C ASP A 72 6.82 -8.49 3.94
N GLU A 73 7.30 -9.70 3.65
CA GLU A 73 8.42 -9.98 2.74
C GLU A 73 7.98 -10.00 1.25
N VAL A 74 6.68 -9.89 0.98
CA VAL A 74 6.04 -10.03 -0.34
C VAL A 74 5.67 -8.68 -0.94
#